data_AF-A0A355L4X8-F1
#
_entry.id   AF-A0A355L4X8-F1
#
_cell.length_a   1.000
_cell.length_b   1.000
_cell.length_c   1.000
_cell.angle_alpha   90.00
_cell.angle_beta   90.00
_cell.angle_gamma   90.00
#
_symmetry.space_group_name_H-M   'P 1'
#
loop_
_entity.id
_entity.type
_entity.pdbx_description
1 polymer ?
#
loop_
_entity_poly.entity_id
_entity_poly.type
_entity_poly.pdbx_seq_one_letter_code
_entity_poly.pdbx_strand_id
1 'polypeptide(L)'
;MKRILSLLLSAVMLVSAMSLVDFSAFAASKLPATSITSLSAKDNGFKIKWKKKSSITGYQIQYSTNSKFKKGNKSIKIKSAKTVSKKITKLKAAKKYYVRIRTYKGKKYSKWSKVKSIKTPKDTKSNKDNIQKETHCTNNNNHSISCGNMGKWFNNKDEVRAYWDEVDIGYFQQYQNGTITFKEYGEKSPCGYECWSCSYCGKWTGNFKYN
;
A
#
# COMPACT_ATOMS: atom_id res chain seq x y z
N MET A 1 89.88 19.04 -28.20
CA MET A 1 89.40 17.63 -28.20
C MET A 1 89.86 16.95 -26.93
N LYS A 2 88.94 16.25 -26.25
CA LYS A 2 89.17 15.12 -25.32
C LYS A 2 90.05 15.50 -24.11
N ARG A 3 89.59 15.54 -22.86
CA ARG A 3 88.91 14.46 -22.13
C ARG A 3 88.27 15.08 -20.86
N ILE A 4 86.97 15.45 -20.91
CA ILE A 4 86.20 15.84 -19.71
C ILE A 4 84.92 14.98 -19.64
N LEU A 5 85.09 13.67 -19.78
CA LEU A 5 83.97 12.74 -19.70
C LEU A 5 84.47 11.39 -19.20
N SER A 6 84.72 11.23 -17.89
CA SER A 6 85.02 9.88 -17.38
C SER A 6 84.80 9.61 -15.89
N LEU A 7 84.48 10.58 -15.02
CA LEU A 7 84.48 10.30 -13.56
C LEU A 7 83.30 10.88 -12.78
N LEU A 8 82.17 11.14 -13.45
CA LEU A 8 80.86 11.37 -12.80
C LEU A 8 79.93 10.15 -12.93
N LEU A 9 80.47 8.96 -13.23
CA LEU A 9 79.68 7.74 -13.42
C LEU A 9 79.87 6.66 -12.34
N SER A 10 80.75 6.85 -11.35
CA SER A 10 80.99 5.84 -10.30
C SER A 10 80.39 6.15 -8.93
N ALA A 11 79.82 7.35 -8.71
CA ALA A 11 79.13 7.69 -7.46
C ALA A 11 77.60 7.52 -7.51
N VAL A 12 77.03 7.05 -8.62
CA VAL A 12 75.58 6.85 -8.76
C VAL A 12 75.16 5.39 -8.49
N MET A 13 76.11 4.45 -8.39
CA MET A 13 75.79 3.01 -8.26
C MET A 13 75.80 2.46 -6.83
N LEU A 14 75.79 3.32 -5.80
CA LEU A 14 75.71 2.89 -4.38
C LEU A 14 74.46 3.35 -3.63
N VAL A 15 73.51 4.02 -4.30
CA VAL A 15 72.20 4.38 -3.72
C VAL A 15 71.05 3.52 -4.29
N SER A 16 71.37 2.47 -5.06
CA SER A 16 70.39 1.68 -5.80
C SER A 16 69.70 0.54 -5.02
N ALA A 17 69.97 0.35 -3.72
CA ALA A 17 69.44 -0.83 -3.00
C ALA A 17 68.64 -0.53 -1.73
N MET A 18 68.35 0.74 -1.41
CA MET A 18 67.66 1.10 -0.17
C MET A 18 66.58 2.15 -0.37
N SER A 19 65.66 1.92 -1.30
CA SER A 19 64.46 2.75 -1.36
C SER A 19 63.26 2.07 -2.01
N LEU A 20 63.00 0.80 -1.73
CA LEU A 20 61.68 0.19 -1.99
C LEU A 20 61.36 -0.88 -0.93
N VAL A 21 61.50 -0.55 0.35
CA VAL A 21 60.50 -1.07 1.28
C VAL A 21 59.25 -0.22 1.03
N ASP A 22 58.40 -0.72 0.14
CA ASP A 22 57.04 -0.23 0.01
C ASP A 22 56.36 -0.41 1.38
N PHE A 23 56.48 0.59 2.24
CA PHE A 23 55.50 0.90 3.26
C PHE A 23 54.25 1.40 2.53
N SER A 24 53.66 0.52 1.71
CA SER A 24 52.23 0.49 1.50
C SER A 24 51.64 0.19 2.86
N ALA A 25 51.56 1.24 3.68
CA ALA A 25 50.83 1.25 4.92
C ALA A 25 49.53 0.51 4.64
N PHE A 26 49.22 -0.48 5.48
CA PHE A 26 47.92 -1.11 5.57
C PHE A 26 46.90 -0.04 6.01
N ALA A 27 46.66 0.97 5.17
CA ALA A 27 45.54 1.86 5.26
C ALA A 27 44.34 0.97 4.97
N ALA A 28 43.70 0.47 6.04
CA ALA A 28 42.51 -0.32 5.96
C ALA A 28 41.53 0.36 4.99
N SER A 29 41.34 -0.23 3.80
CA SER A 29 40.62 0.41 2.72
C SER A 29 39.24 0.85 3.21
N LYS A 30 39.05 2.17 3.26
CA LYS A 30 37.85 2.75 3.85
C LYS A 30 36.66 2.43 2.96
N LEU A 31 35.66 1.76 3.54
CA LEU A 31 34.49 1.33 2.77
C LEU A 31 33.78 2.54 2.12
N PRO A 32 33.30 2.40 0.87
CA PRO A 32 32.68 3.50 0.15
C PRO A 32 31.36 3.90 0.82
N ALA A 33 31.22 5.17 1.20
CA ALA A 33 29.99 5.71 1.77
C ALA A 33 28.90 5.84 0.69
N THR A 34 27.63 5.68 1.08
CA THR A 34 26.47 5.83 0.19
C THR A 34 25.62 7.05 0.58
N SER A 35 24.67 7.41 -0.27
CA SER A 35 23.72 8.50 -0.05
C SER A 35 22.30 8.10 -0.44
N ILE A 36 21.33 8.64 0.30
CA ILE A 36 19.90 8.45 0.02
C ILE A 36 19.52 9.31 -1.18
N THR A 37 19.07 8.69 -2.25
CA THR A 37 18.64 9.39 -3.47
C THR A 37 17.20 9.86 -3.32
N SER A 38 16.31 9.01 -2.80
CA SER A 38 14.89 9.32 -2.65
C SER A 38 14.32 8.72 -1.37
N LEU A 39 13.39 9.45 -0.76
CA LEU A 39 12.64 9.03 0.41
C LEU A 39 11.19 9.46 0.21
N SER A 40 10.29 8.49 0.04
CA SER A 40 8.87 8.75 -0.23
C SER A 40 7.97 8.08 0.79
N ALA A 41 6.94 8.78 1.25
CA ALA A 41 5.94 8.25 2.15
C ALA A 41 5.05 7.23 1.43
N LYS A 42 4.81 6.05 2.03
CA LYS A 42 3.98 4.99 1.43
C LYS A 42 3.46 4.02 2.49
N ASP A 43 2.16 3.72 2.48
CA ASP A 43 1.48 2.65 3.23
C ASP A 43 1.96 2.49 4.69
N ASN A 44 1.53 3.38 5.58
CA ASN A 44 1.92 3.38 7.01
C ASN A 44 3.44 3.24 7.21
N GLY A 45 4.20 3.94 6.38
CA GLY A 45 5.62 3.70 6.20
C GLY A 45 6.27 4.63 5.19
N PHE A 46 7.45 4.24 4.71
CA PHE A 46 8.17 4.94 3.65
C PHE A 46 8.99 3.97 2.78
N LYS A 47 9.25 4.38 1.55
CA LYS A 47 10.20 3.75 0.64
C LYS A 47 11.46 4.60 0.57
N ILE A 48 12.60 3.95 0.77
CA ILE A 48 13.92 4.55 0.67
C ILE A 48 14.65 3.98 -0.56
N LYS A 49 15.32 4.85 -1.32
CA LYS A 49 16.23 4.51 -2.42
C LYS A 49 17.60 5.15 -2.16
N TRP A 50 18.69 4.50 -2.59
CA TRP A 50 20.06 4.97 -2.38
C TRP A 50 20.97 4.72 -3.57
N LYS A 51 22.13 5.41 -3.62
CA LYS A 51 23.14 5.20 -4.66
C LYS A 51 23.80 3.82 -4.48
N LYS A 52 23.87 3.06 -5.58
CA LYS A 52 24.58 1.77 -5.63
C LYS A 52 26.07 1.96 -5.35
N LYS A 53 26.66 1.01 -4.63
CA LYS A 53 28.12 0.90 -4.40
C LYS A 53 28.57 -0.54 -4.65
N SER A 54 29.78 -0.68 -5.17
CA SER A 54 30.48 -1.95 -5.41
C SER A 54 31.42 -2.27 -4.23
N SER A 55 31.97 -3.49 -4.23
CA SER A 55 32.99 -3.94 -3.26
C SER A 55 32.55 -3.92 -1.79
N ILE A 56 31.24 -4.11 -1.55
CA ILE A 56 30.62 -4.17 -0.22
C ILE A 56 29.78 -5.45 -0.11
N THR A 57 29.50 -5.91 1.12
CA THR A 57 28.51 -6.99 1.34
C THR A 57 27.09 -6.46 1.22
N GLY A 58 26.84 -5.24 1.70
CA GLY A 58 25.52 -4.65 1.61
C GLY A 58 25.38 -3.35 2.40
N TYR A 59 24.16 -3.04 2.79
CA TYR A 59 23.79 -1.76 3.40
C TYR A 59 23.14 -1.93 4.76
N GLN A 60 23.32 -0.94 5.63
CA GLN A 60 22.58 -0.82 6.88
C GLN A 60 21.79 0.49 6.87
N ILE A 61 20.47 0.36 6.92
CA ILE A 61 19.55 1.48 7.10
C ILE A 61 19.26 1.61 8.59
N GLN A 62 19.34 2.82 9.12
CA GLN A 62 18.91 3.13 10.47
C GLN A 62 17.86 4.22 10.44
N TYR A 63 16.82 4.06 11.24
CA TYR A 63 15.75 5.04 11.38
C TYR A 63 15.30 5.20 12.84
N SER A 64 14.87 6.41 13.18
CA SER A 64 14.41 6.77 14.53
C SER A 64 13.45 7.96 14.45
N THR A 65 12.65 8.17 15.50
CA THR A 65 11.92 9.42 15.71
C THR A 65 12.81 10.53 16.30
N ASN A 66 14.02 10.18 16.74
CA ASN A 66 15.03 11.12 17.24
C ASN A 66 16.08 11.41 16.16
N SER A 67 16.22 12.67 15.77
CA SER A 67 17.17 13.12 14.73
C SER A 67 18.64 12.84 15.06
N LYS A 68 18.99 12.80 16.35
CA LYS A 68 20.34 12.52 16.85
C LYS A 68 20.62 11.03 17.00
N PHE A 69 19.64 10.16 16.77
CA PHE A 69 19.77 8.70 16.92
C PHE A 69 20.33 8.27 18.29
N LYS A 70 19.97 8.96 19.38
CA LYS A 70 20.44 8.64 20.74
C LYS A 70 19.67 7.48 21.38
N LYS A 71 18.37 7.34 21.09
CA LYS A 71 17.47 6.34 21.68
C LYS A 71 16.46 5.83 20.64
N GLY A 72 15.94 4.62 20.83
CA GLY A 72 14.85 4.05 20.02
C GLY A 72 15.18 3.77 18.56
N ASN A 73 16.46 3.55 18.25
CA ASN A 73 16.94 3.35 16.88
C ASN A 73 16.55 1.96 16.37
N LYS A 74 15.96 1.89 15.18
CA LYS A 74 15.74 0.63 14.46
C LYS A 74 16.73 0.52 13.31
N SER A 75 17.27 -0.68 13.10
CA SER A 75 18.26 -0.93 12.05
C SER A 75 17.83 -2.10 11.17
N ILE A 76 18.03 -1.98 9.87
CA ILE A 76 17.75 -3.04 8.88
C ILE A 76 19.03 -3.27 8.08
N LYS A 77 19.50 -4.52 8.06
CA LYS A 77 20.62 -4.96 7.21
C LYS A 77 20.09 -5.49 5.88
N ILE A 78 20.64 -4.99 4.78
CA ILE A 78 20.38 -5.44 3.42
C ILE A 78 21.60 -6.26 3.00
N LYS A 79 21.44 -7.59 2.88
CA LYS A 79 22.53 -8.53 2.62
C LYS A 79 23.02 -8.58 1.16
N SER A 80 22.51 -7.68 0.31
CA SER A 80 22.85 -7.63 -1.11
C SER A 80 23.31 -6.24 -1.51
N ALA A 81 24.49 -6.16 -2.14
CA ALA A 81 25.02 -4.94 -2.73
C ALA A 81 24.22 -4.46 -3.97
N LYS A 82 23.48 -5.39 -4.61
CA LYS A 82 22.64 -5.10 -5.79
C LYS A 82 21.34 -4.37 -5.41
N THR A 83 20.82 -4.58 -4.20
CA THR A 83 19.59 -3.95 -3.74
C THR A 83 19.81 -2.47 -3.44
N VAL A 84 19.05 -1.61 -4.12
CA VAL A 84 19.14 -0.14 -4.01
C VAL A 84 17.87 0.53 -3.47
N SER A 85 16.89 -0.26 -3.04
CA SER A 85 15.67 0.26 -2.43
C SER A 85 15.07 -0.68 -1.38
N LYS A 86 14.34 -0.13 -0.42
CA LYS A 86 13.59 -0.89 0.59
C LYS A 86 12.33 -0.14 0.99
N LYS A 87 11.24 -0.88 1.16
CA LYS A 87 10.01 -0.39 1.82
C LYS A 87 10.08 -0.74 3.30
N ILE A 88 9.81 0.24 4.16
CA ILE A 88 9.69 0.08 5.61
C ILE A 88 8.24 0.40 5.95
N THR A 89 7.51 -0.59 6.45
CA THR A 89 6.08 -0.53 6.77
C THR A 89 5.86 -0.67 8.28
N LYS A 90 4.59 -0.64 8.71
CA LYS A 90 4.18 -0.78 10.13
C LYS A 90 4.81 0.28 11.03
N LEU A 91 4.93 1.50 10.52
CA LEU A 91 5.33 2.68 11.28
C LEU A 91 4.09 3.42 11.77
N LYS A 92 4.24 4.20 12.86
CA LYS A 92 3.16 5.05 13.36
C LYS A 92 2.81 6.08 12.29
N ALA A 93 1.53 6.26 11.99
CA ALA A 93 1.05 7.25 11.04
C ALA A 93 1.30 8.69 11.52
N ALA A 94 1.31 9.62 10.55
CA ALA A 94 1.52 11.06 10.76
C ALA A 94 2.77 11.43 11.59
N LYS A 95 3.73 10.51 11.72
CA LYS A 95 4.91 10.66 12.58
C LYS A 95 6.14 10.91 11.73
N LYS A 96 6.97 11.85 12.18
CA LYS A 96 8.25 12.17 11.53
C LYS A 96 9.30 11.12 11.91
N TYR A 97 9.96 10.58 10.91
CA TYR A 97 11.09 9.66 11.05
C TYR A 97 12.32 10.24 10.37
N TYR A 98 13.48 10.04 11.02
CA TYR A 98 14.80 10.37 10.52
C TYR A 98 15.48 9.09 10.07
N VAL A 99 16.14 9.13 8.92
CA VAL A 99 16.73 7.97 8.26
C VAL A 99 18.15 8.28 7.82
N ARG A 100 19.06 7.35 8.08
CA ARG A 100 20.44 7.36 7.56
C ARG A 100 20.82 5.97 7.07
N ILE A 101 21.78 5.91 6.15
CA ILE A 101 22.25 4.66 5.57
C ILE A 101 23.78 4.64 5.56
N ARG A 102 24.36 3.45 5.71
CA ARG A 102 25.80 3.20 5.51
C ARG A 102 26.02 1.87 4.80
N THR A 103 27.20 1.66 4.26
CA THR A 103 27.63 0.38 3.68
C THR A 103 28.37 -0.46 4.72
N TYR A 104 28.42 -1.77 4.51
CA TYR A 104 29.18 -2.69 5.35
C TYR A 104 29.83 -3.81 4.54
N LYS A 105 30.93 -4.34 5.06
CA LYS A 105 31.61 -5.56 4.57
C LYS A 105 32.15 -6.31 5.79
N GLY A 106 31.60 -7.50 6.06
CA GLY A 106 31.86 -8.23 7.31
C GLY A 106 31.52 -7.39 8.55
N LYS A 107 32.50 -7.24 9.46
CA LYS A 107 32.37 -6.40 10.68
C LYS A 107 32.68 -4.91 10.46
N LYS A 108 33.14 -4.51 9.25
CA LYS A 108 33.53 -3.12 8.92
C LYS A 108 32.35 -2.33 8.36
N TYR A 109 32.28 -1.04 8.69
CA TYR A 109 31.22 -0.12 8.25
C TYR A 109 31.81 1.19 7.72
N SER A 110 31.14 1.81 6.74
CA SER A 110 31.47 3.18 6.31
C SER A 110 30.85 4.25 7.22
N LYS A 111 31.22 5.51 6.97
CA LYS A 111 30.55 6.68 7.57
C LYS A 111 29.06 6.68 7.20
N TRP A 112 28.23 7.15 8.13
CA TRP A 112 26.80 7.37 7.87
C TRP A 112 26.60 8.43 6.79
N SER A 113 25.55 8.24 5.97
CA SER A 113 25.06 9.29 5.08
C SER A 113 24.53 10.50 5.85
N LYS A 114 24.35 11.62 5.15
CA LYS A 114 23.51 12.72 5.63
C LYS A 114 22.12 12.18 6.01
N VAL A 115 21.60 12.66 7.13
CA VAL A 115 20.28 12.29 7.64
C VAL A 115 19.21 12.93 6.74
N LYS A 116 18.21 12.15 6.36
CA LYS A 116 16.98 12.66 5.72
C LYS A 116 15.79 12.38 6.63
N SER A 117 14.73 13.17 6.52
CA SER A 117 13.50 12.97 7.27
C SER A 117 12.30 12.79 6.35
N ILE A 118 11.30 12.04 6.81
CA ILE A 118 10.01 11.89 6.14
C ILE A 118 8.92 11.80 7.20
N LYS A 119 7.76 12.40 6.90
CA LYS A 119 6.55 12.20 7.70
C LYS A 119 5.76 11.05 7.07
N THR A 120 5.42 10.03 7.86
CA THR A 120 4.53 8.96 7.38
C THR A 120 3.17 9.54 7.04
N PRO A 121 2.43 8.96 6.08
CA PRO A 121 1.07 9.40 5.78
C PRO A 121 0.18 9.32 7.02
N LYS A 122 -0.91 10.10 7.06
CA LYS A 122 -1.98 9.84 8.03
C LYS A 122 -2.54 8.44 7.77
N ASP A 123 -2.97 7.75 8.83
CA ASP A 123 -3.66 6.47 8.70
C ASP A 123 -4.95 6.76 7.94
N THR A 124 -5.02 6.39 6.66
CA THR A 124 -6.28 6.40 5.90
C THR A 124 -7.06 5.10 6.12
N LYS A 125 -6.84 4.44 7.27
CA LYS A 125 -7.55 3.23 7.72
C LYS A 125 -9.05 3.42 7.97
N SER A 126 -9.61 4.57 7.58
CA SER A 126 -11.04 4.84 7.62
C SER A 126 -11.65 5.19 6.26
N ASN A 127 -10.92 5.09 5.14
CA ASN A 127 -11.48 5.49 3.84
C ASN A 127 -11.25 4.50 2.69
N LYS A 128 -10.83 3.26 2.99
CA LYS A 128 -10.88 2.15 2.02
C LYS A 128 -12.03 1.18 2.26
N ASP A 129 -12.55 1.16 3.49
CA ASP A 129 -13.77 0.43 3.86
C ASP A 129 -15.03 1.34 3.74
N ASN A 130 -14.85 2.58 3.28
CA ASN A 130 -15.93 3.55 3.00
C ASN A 130 -15.95 3.98 1.51
N ILE A 131 -15.43 3.11 0.63
CA ILE A 131 -15.76 3.09 -0.80
C ILE A 131 -16.83 2.00 -1.05
N GLN A 132 -17.76 1.85 -0.12
CA GLN A 132 -19.16 1.91 -0.51
C GLN A 132 -19.62 3.29 -0.08
N LYS A 133 -19.30 4.29 -0.91
CA LYS A 133 -20.08 5.52 -0.95
C LYS A 133 -21.52 5.03 -1.04
N GLU A 134 -22.35 5.38 -0.06
CA GLU A 134 -23.80 5.28 -0.19
C GLU A 134 -24.18 6.00 -1.48
N THR A 135 -24.22 5.24 -2.57
CA THR A 135 -24.90 5.66 -3.77
C THR A 135 -26.35 5.55 -3.35
N HIS A 136 -26.89 6.69 -2.88
CA HIS A 136 -28.33 6.86 -2.83
C HIS A 136 -28.92 6.32 -4.14
N CYS A 137 -30.08 5.66 -4.03
CA CYS A 137 -30.73 5.07 -5.19
C CYS A 137 -30.87 6.16 -6.29
N THR A 138 -30.35 5.95 -7.51
CA THR A 138 -30.41 6.96 -8.60
C THR A 138 -31.29 6.50 -9.75
N ASN A 139 -31.53 5.19 -9.89
CA ASN A 139 -32.42 4.58 -10.87
C ASN A 139 -32.70 3.11 -10.52
N ASN A 140 -33.52 2.43 -11.33
CA ASN A 140 -33.97 1.04 -11.09
C ASN A 140 -32.84 0.03 -10.84
N ASN A 141 -31.63 0.29 -11.34
CA ASN A 141 -30.54 -0.70 -11.38
C ASN A 141 -29.68 -0.75 -10.12
N ASN A 142 -29.90 0.13 -9.14
CA ASN A 142 -29.11 0.16 -7.90
C ASN A 142 -29.92 -0.06 -6.61
N HIS A 143 -31.18 -0.48 -6.74
CA HIS A 143 -31.95 -0.90 -5.58
C HIS A 143 -31.66 -2.35 -5.23
N SER A 144 -31.62 -2.66 -3.93
CA SER A 144 -31.65 -4.05 -3.49
C SER A 144 -33.02 -4.65 -3.80
N ILE A 145 -33.04 -5.83 -4.42
CA ILE A 145 -34.24 -6.66 -4.56
C ILE A 145 -34.78 -7.16 -3.22
N SER A 146 -34.00 -7.01 -2.14
CA SER A 146 -34.42 -7.33 -0.77
C SER A 146 -35.24 -6.22 -0.10
N CYS A 147 -35.46 -5.08 -0.77
CA CYS A 147 -36.27 -4.02 -0.22
C CYS A 147 -37.75 -4.33 -0.50
N GLY A 148 -38.43 -4.83 0.52
CA GLY A 148 -39.76 -5.40 0.39
C GLY A 148 -39.75 -6.84 -0.15
N ASN A 149 -40.91 -7.51 -0.12
CA ASN A 149 -41.06 -8.88 -0.63
C ASN A 149 -41.71 -8.96 -2.02
N MET A 150 -42.10 -7.81 -2.61
CA MET A 150 -42.62 -7.76 -3.99
C MET A 150 -41.54 -8.02 -5.05
N GLY A 151 -40.27 -8.04 -4.68
CA GLY A 151 -39.14 -8.43 -5.55
C GLY A 151 -38.85 -7.47 -6.70
N LYS A 152 -39.55 -6.33 -6.81
CA LYS A 152 -39.34 -5.31 -7.85
C LYS A 152 -39.69 -3.90 -7.37
N TRP A 153 -39.26 -2.92 -8.17
CA TRP A 153 -39.53 -1.50 -7.99
C TRP A 153 -40.42 -0.97 -9.13
N PHE A 154 -41.26 0.01 -8.80
CA PHE A 154 -42.28 0.58 -9.66
C PHE A 154 -42.06 2.08 -9.84
N ASN A 155 -42.60 2.67 -10.90
CA ASN A 155 -42.45 4.10 -11.16
C ASN A 155 -43.38 4.95 -10.30
N ASN A 156 -44.52 4.42 -9.89
CA ASN A 156 -45.55 5.12 -9.14
C ASN A 156 -46.36 4.13 -8.29
N LYS A 157 -47.20 4.67 -7.39
CA LYS A 157 -48.02 3.88 -6.47
C LYS A 157 -49.09 3.04 -7.18
N ASP A 158 -49.62 3.49 -8.31
CA ASP A 158 -50.69 2.78 -9.03
C ASP A 158 -50.16 1.51 -9.70
N GLU A 159 -48.91 1.52 -10.19
CA GLU A 159 -48.23 0.31 -10.66
C GLU A 159 -48.05 -0.74 -9.54
N VAL A 160 -47.85 -0.32 -8.27
CA VAL A 160 -47.79 -1.24 -7.13
C VAL A 160 -49.16 -1.90 -6.90
N ARG A 161 -50.24 -1.11 -6.95
CA ARG A 161 -51.61 -1.61 -6.81
C ARG A 161 -51.93 -2.61 -7.92
N ALA A 162 -51.67 -2.24 -9.17
CA ALA A 162 -51.94 -3.09 -10.33
C ALA A 162 -51.19 -4.43 -10.24
N TYR A 163 -49.97 -4.43 -9.72
CA TYR A 163 -49.22 -5.67 -9.52
C TYR A 163 -49.79 -6.56 -8.41
N TRP A 164 -50.29 -5.98 -7.32
CA TRP A 164 -50.99 -6.75 -6.30
C TRP A 164 -52.28 -7.38 -6.86
N ASP A 165 -53.07 -6.60 -7.61
CA ASP A 165 -54.28 -7.11 -8.28
C ASP A 165 -53.94 -8.27 -9.23
N GLU A 166 -52.87 -8.13 -10.04
CA GLU A 166 -52.40 -9.18 -10.94
C GLU A 166 -52.03 -10.48 -10.19
N VAL A 167 -51.32 -10.36 -9.07
CA VAL A 167 -50.91 -11.51 -8.26
C VAL A 167 -52.11 -12.21 -7.61
N ASP A 168 -53.04 -11.46 -7.01
CA ASP A 168 -54.24 -12.04 -6.38
C ASP A 168 -55.14 -12.72 -7.43
N ILE A 169 -55.39 -12.05 -8.56
CA ILE A 169 -56.15 -12.62 -9.68
C ILE A 169 -55.47 -13.90 -10.19
N GLY A 170 -54.14 -13.90 -10.30
CA GLY A 170 -53.38 -15.07 -10.75
C GLY A 170 -53.53 -16.29 -9.84
N TYR A 171 -53.55 -16.10 -8.52
CA TYR A 171 -53.82 -17.20 -7.58
C TYR A 171 -55.29 -17.62 -7.58
N PHE A 172 -56.21 -16.66 -7.72
CA PHE A 172 -57.64 -16.97 -7.82
C PHE A 172 -57.94 -17.82 -9.05
N GLN A 173 -57.35 -17.52 -10.20
CA GLN A 173 -57.49 -18.31 -11.42
C GLN A 173 -56.93 -19.74 -11.26
N GLN A 174 -55.77 -19.89 -10.61
CA GLN A 174 -55.19 -21.21 -10.28
C GLN A 174 -56.09 -22.03 -9.34
N TYR A 175 -56.83 -21.39 -8.46
CA TYR A 175 -57.81 -22.08 -7.64
C TYR A 175 -59.04 -22.50 -8.47
N GLN A 176 -59.59 -21.59 -9.28
CA GLN A 176 -60.77 -21.84 -10.11
C GLN A 176 -60.55 -22.96 -11.14
N ASN A 177 -59.33 -23.06 -11.70
CA ASN A 177 -58.99 -24.10 -12.66
C ASN A 177 -58.52 -25.41 -12.01
N GLY A 178 -58.52 -25.49 -10.67
CA GLY A 178 -58.12 -26.69 -9.92
C GLY A 178 -56.61 -26.95 -9.88
N THR A 179 -55.76 -25.99 -10.26
CA THR A 179 -54.29 -26.12 -10.20
C THR A 179 -53.79 -26.11 -8.75
N ILE A 180 -54.42 -25.32 -7.88
CA ILE A 180 -54.10 -25.26 -6.45
C ILE A 180 -55.33 -25.55 -5.61
N THR A 181 -55.11 -26.13 -4.43
CA THR A 181 -56.18 -26.36 -3.44
C THR A 181 -56.62 -25.04 -2.79
N PHE A 182 -57.81 -25.03 -2.18
CA PHE A 182 -58.28 -23.89 -1.38
C PHE A 182 -57.30 -23.54 -0.23
N LYS A 183 -56.70 -24.57 0.39
CA LYS A 183 -55.69 -24.37 1.44
C LYS A 183 -54.46 -23.64 0.90
N GLU A 184 -53.93 -24.10 -0.23
CA GLU A 184 -52.79 -23.44 -0.87
C GLU A 184 -53.11 -22.03 -1.37
N TYR A 185 -54.33 -21.79 -1.85
CA TYR A 185 -54.79 -20.45 -2.20
C TYR A 185 -54.75 -19.52 -0.99
N GLY A 186 -55.26 -19.97 0.16
CA GLY A 186 -55.22 -19.20 1.41
C GLY A 186 -53.81 -18.90 1.94
N GLU A 187 -52.85 -19.79 1.69
CA GLU A 187 -51.44 -19.61 2.10
C GLU A 187 -50.63 -18.76 1.09
N LYS A 188 -50.91 -18.88 -0.21
CA LYS A 188 -50.11 -18.27 -1.28
C LYS A 188 -50.66 -16.92 -1.76
N SER A 189 -51.98 -16.70 -1.70
CA SER A 189 -52.57 -15.43 -2.17
C SER A 189 -52.36 -14.34 -1.12
N PRO A 190 -51.85 -13.15 -1.51
CA PRO A 190 -51.66 -12.06 -0.57
C PRO A 190 -53.01 -11.46 -0.15
N CYS A 191 -53.30 -11.44 1.16
CA CYS A 191 -54.51 -10.84 1.72
C CYS A 191 -54.51 -9.31 1.71
N GLY A 192 -53.37 -8.70 1.38
CA GLY A 192 -53.22 -7.26 1.19
C GLY A 192 -51.78 -6.87 0.90
N TYR A 193 -51.52 -5.57 0.91
CA TYR A 193 -50.16 -5.05 0.76
C TYR A 193 -49.96 -3.73 1.52
N GLU A 194 -48.70 -3.38 1.70
CA GLU A 194 -48.25 -2.04 2.05
C GLU A 194 -47.22 -1.59 1.03
N CYS A 195 -47.12 -0.28 0.80
CA CYS A 195 -46.20 0.28 -0.18
C CYS A 195 -45.59 1.59 0.31
N TRP A 196 -44.38 1.87 -0.15
CA TRP A 196 -43.62 3.08 0.16
C TRP A 196 -42.74 3.47 -1.03
N SER A 197 -42.21 4.70 -1.01
CA SER A 197 -41.28 5.19 -2.03
C SER A 197 -39.85 5.33 -1.49
N CYS A 198 -38.84 5.14 -2.36
CA CYS A 198 -37.46 5.52 -2.07
C CYS A 198 -37.40 7.04 -2.03
N SER A 199 -37.04 7.61 -0.88
CA SER A 199 -36.93 9.07 -0.71
C SER A 199 -35.94 9.73 -1.68
N TYR A 200 -34.98 8.96 -2.23
CA TYR A 200 -33.94 9.50 -3.10
C TYR A 200 -34.31 9.53 -4.59
N CYS A 201 -35.09 8.56 -5.09
CA CYS A 201 -35.41 8.45 -6.51
C CYS A 201 -36.92 8.46 -6.83
N GLY A 202 -37.78 8.45 -5.82
CA GLY A 202 -39.24 8.46 -5.98
C GLY A 202 -39.85 7.14 -6.48
N LYS A 203 -39.05 6.10 -6.74
CA LYS A 203 -39.56 4.76 -7.09
C LYS A 203 -40.29 4.13 -5.92
N TRP A 204 -41.26 3.27 -6.22
CA TRP A 204 -42.11 2.61 -5.24
C TRP A 204 -41.79 1.13 -5.12
N THR A 205 -41.98 0.55 -3.94
CA THR A 205 -41.99 -0.90 -3.70
C THR A 205 -42.89 -1.19 -2.50
N GLY A 206 -42.99 -2.45 -2.08
CA GLY A 206 -43.90 -2.83 -1.02
C GLY A 206 -43.71 -4.25 -0.49
N ASN A 207 -44.55 -4.56 0.50
CA ASN A 207 -44.72 -5.91 1.02
C ASN A 207 -46.14 -6.40 0.74
N PHE A 208 -46.25 -7.58 0.15
CA PHE A 208 -47.40 -8.45 0.29
C PHE A 208 -47.58 -8.89 1.74
N LYS A 209 -48.83 -8.89 2.18
CA LYS A 209 -49.28 -9.43 3.47
C LYS A 209 -49.96 -10.77 3.21
N TYR A 210 -49.66 -11.74 4.06
CA TYR A 210 -50.21 -13.09 4.02
C TYR A 210 -50.83 -13.38 5.38
N ASN A 211 -51.80 -14.30 5.40
CA ASN A 211 -52.45 -14.76 6.64
C ASN A 211 -51.68 -15.88 7.32
#